data_AF-A0A9D6CI62-F1
#
_entry.id   AF-A0A9D6CI62-F1
#
_cell.length_a   1.000
_cell.length_b   1.000
_cell.length_c   1.000
_cell.angle_alpha   90.00
_cell.angle_beta   90.00
_cell.angle_gamma   90.00
#
_symmetry.space_group_name_H-M   'P 1'
#
loop_
_entity.id
_entity.type
_entity.pdbx_description
1 polymer ?
#
loop_
_entity_poly.entity_id
_entity_poly.type
_entity_poly.pdbx_seq_one_letter_code
_entity_poly.pdbx_strand_id
1 'polypeptide(L)'
;MRTLDLQFAESIDSVSRALAEWTVATMYERNPALAARYGAEGRALWRGEVANRLQYLAEAVAADRVGLLVDSVAWARAAFTARGMDEDDLVESLVVLEETLRSELPKQIGERTSRFLGESIRWLRHAQSAAATTEDDGVLASALDAPGADSVRARDYLRHLLERQQSRAVDTLLDAVRSGRTVAEVYEAVIAPALAEVGRMWHLGEATVADEHYVTTATQAAIAVLRGKLPQAPRHGKRALATSVGGDLHDIGIRMVADLLESEGWQVDCLGANMPTADLVEHAVDEMGRQQFHLILLSASTGLAVRATAGAIAALRAASTEARVPIMVGGGVFTRVDGLWQAVGADGCAKSASDSVRLARELTGLVAV
;
A
#
# COMPACT_ATOMS: atom_id res chain seq x y z
N MET A 1 22.76 3.68 -13.72
CA MET A 1 23.35 4.80 -12.96
C MET A 1 22.33 5.16 -11.88
N ARG A 2 22.67 5.07 -10.57
CA ARG A 2 21.71 5.39 -9.50
C ARG A 2 21.35 6.87 -9.60
N THR A 3 20.07 7.21 -9.45
CA THR A 3 19.63 8.61 -9.42
C THR A 3 20.15 9.27 -8.15
N LEU A 4 20.36 10.60 -8.20
CA LEU A 4 20.77 11.37 -7.04
C LEU A 4 19.78 11.24 -5.87
N ASP A 5 18.48 11.20 -6.18
CA ASP A 5 17.43 11.01 -5.19
C ASP A 5 17.50 9.65 -4.47
N LEU A 6 17.92 8.58 -5.14
CA LEU A 6 18.15 7.29 -4.48
C LEU A 6 19.30 7.38 -3.47
N GLN A 7 20.39 8.09 -3.81
CA GLN A 7 21.51 8.28 -2.89
C GLN A 7 21.11 9.12 -1.67
N PHE A 8 20.25 10.13 -1.88
CA PHE A 8 19.70 10.93 -0.79
C PHE A 8 18.83 10.08 0.14
N ALA A 9 17.96 9.24 -0.42
CA ALA A 9 17.12 8.33 0.35
C ALA A 9 17.95 7.34 1.17
N GLU A 10 18.97 6.71 0.58
CA GLU A 10 19.91 5.81 1.28
C GLU A 10 20.64 6.53 2.43
N SER A 11 21.01 7.80 2.22
CA SER A 11 21.65 8.62 3.25
C SER A 11 20.72 8.89 4.43
N ILE A 12 19.45 9.20 4.17
CA ILE A 12 18.41 9.39 5.20
C ILE A 12 18.23 8.10 6.01
N ASP A 13 18.10 6.96 5.33
CA ASP A 13 17.91 5.66 5.99
C ASP A 13 19.06 5.33 6.95
N SER A 14 20.30 5.56 6.51
CA SER A 14 21.52 5.23 7.27
C SER A 14 21.65 5.95 8.61
N VAL A 15 21.04 7.13 8.75
CA VAL A 15 21.10 7.99 9.94
C VAL A 15 19.73 8.23 10.58
N SER A 16 18.69 7.54 10.11
CA SER A 16 17.29 7.71 10.54
C SER A 16 17.10 7.64 12.06
N ARG A 17 17.76 6.70 12.73
CA ARG A 17 17.70 6.56 14.20
C ARG A 17 18.24 7.79 14.93
N ALA A 18 19.34 8.37 14.45
CA ALA A 18 19.94 9.55 15.06
C ALA A 18 19.06 10.79 14.83
N LEU A 19 18.57 10.97 13.61
CA LEU A 19 17.64 12.04 13.26
C LEU A 19 16.37 12.00 14.11
N ALA A 20 15.79 10.80 14.32
CA ALA A 20 14.62 10.64 15.17
C ALA A 20 14.91 11.03 16.63
N GLU A 21 16.05 10.63 17.18
CA GLU A 21 16.44 10.99 18.55
C GLU A 21 16.62 12.50 18.71
N TRP A 22 17.34 13.16 17.79
CA TRP A 22 17.58 14.61 17.83
C TRP A 22 16.29 15.43 17.62
N THR A 23 15.43 14.98 16.71
CA THR A 23 14.12 15.61 16.49
C THR A 23 13.30 15.57 17.77
N VAL A 24 13.20 14.41 18.43
CA VAL A 24 12.40 14.26 19.65
C VAL A 24 13.02 14.99 20.84
N ALA A 25 14.35 15.01 20.95
CA ALA A 25 15.04 15.83 21.96
C ALA A 25 14.65 17.31 21.80
N THR A 26 14.76 17.84 20.58
CA THR A 26 14.42 19.23 20.25
C THR A 26 12.95 19.54 20.51
N MET A 27 12.02 18.64 20.16
CA MET A 27 10.59 18.80 20.46
C MET A 27 10.34 18.99 21.97
N TYR A 28 10.94 18.14 22.81
CA TYR A 28 10.75 18.19 24.26
C TYR A 28 11.48 19.37 24.93
N GLU A 29 12.58 19.85 24.33
CA GLU A 29 13.25 21.08 24.77
C GLU A 29 12.39 22.32 24.47
N ARG A 30 11.77 22.39 23.28
CA ARG A 30 10.89 23.49 22.87
C ARG A 30 9.56 23.51 23.62
N ASN A 31 9.00 22.33 23.86
CA ASN A 31 7.74 22.19 24.56
C ASN A 31 7.87 21.20 25.74
N PRO A 32 8.34 21.66 26.91
CA PRO A 32 8.43 20.83 28.10
C PRO A 32 7.09 20.23 28.56
N ALA A 33 5.95 20.80 28.15
CA ALA A 33 4.63 20.27 28.48
C ALA A 33 4.35 18.90 27.83
N LEU A 34 5.08 18.51 26.78
CA LEU A 34 5.00 17.18 26.17
C LEU A 34 5.27 16.06 27.17
N ALA A 35 6.12 16.30 28.18
CA ALA A 35 6.42 15.33 29.23
C ALA A 35 5.20 15.06 30.13
N ALA A 36 4.41 16.11 30.43
CA ALA A 36 3.17 15.95 31.18
C ALA A 36 2.05 15.33 30.31
N ARG A 37 1.97 15.72 29.03
CA ARG A 37 0.92 15.27 28.10
C ARG A 37 1.05 13.79 27.72
N TYR A 38 2.27 13.31 27.45
CA TYR A 38 2.52 11.95 26.94
C TYR A 38 3.17 11.01 27.97
N GLY A 39 3.49 11.50 29.16
CA GLY A 39 4.04 10.69 30.24
C GLY A 39 5.41 10.08 29.93
N ALA A 40 5.74 9.02 30.68
CA ALA A 40 7.06 8.39 30.65
C ALA A 40 7.42 7.72 29.30
N GLU A 41 6.41 7.26 28.56
CA GLU A 41 6.60 6.58 27.27
C GLU A 41 6.54 7.52 26.06
N GLY A 42 6.16 8.80 26.27
CA GLY A 42 5.97 9.76 25.19
C GLY A 42 7.17 9.93 24.26
N ARG A 43 8.40 9.96 24.82
CA ARG A 43 9.62 10.04 24.00
C ARG A 43 9.82 8.78 23.14
N ALA A 44 9.43 7.61 23.63
CA ALA A 44 9.53 6.38 22.84
C ALA A 44 8.49 6.37 21.71
N LEU A 45 7.27 6.79 22.00
CA LEU A 45 6.20 6.98 21.02
C LEU A 45 6.65 7.92 19.89
N TRP A 46 7.10 9.12 20.24
CA TRP A 46 7.52 10.12 19.26
C TRP A 46 8.73 9.69 18.43
N ARG A 47 9.67 8.94 19.02
CA ARG A 47 10.80 8.39 18.25
C ARG A 47 10.35 7.37 17.23
N GLY A 48 9.42 6.49 17.59
CA GLY A 48 8.82 5.55 16.65
C GLY A 48 8.11 6.26 15.50
N GLU A 49 7.33 7.29 15.83
CA GLU A 49 6.59 8.09 14.86
C GLU A 49 7.51 8.86 13.89
N VAL A 50 8.55 9.52 14.41
CA VAL A 50 9.53 10.23 13.56
C VAL A 50 10.35 9.25 12.73
N ALA A 51 10.75 8.11 13.29
CA ALA A 51 11.47 7.08 12.54
C ALA A 51 10.64 6.52 11.39
N ASN A 52 9.35 6.24 11.61
CA ASN A 52 8.42 5.81 10.56
C ASN A 52 8.28 6.88 9.47
N ARG A 53 8.10 8.16 9.84
CA ARG A 53 8.07 9.28 8.89
C ARG A 53 9.34 9.39 8.05
N LEU A 54 10.51 9.19 8.64
CA LEU A 54 11.79 9.22 7.93
C LEU A 54 11.86 8.14 6.84
N GLN A 55 11.29 6.96 7.08
CA GLN A 55 11.20 5.90 6.06
C GLN A 55 10.31 6.34 4.89
N TYR A 56 9.12 6.87 5.16
CA TYR A 56 8.23 7.41 4.12
C TYR A 56 8.83 8.60 3.37
N LEU A 57 9.58 9.46 4.06
CA LEU A 57 10.31 10.56 3.43
C LEU A 57 11.38 10.02 2.47
N ALA A 58 12.12 8.98 2.86
CA ALA A 58 13.13 8.37 2.00
C ALA A 58 12.50 7.73 0.75
N GLU A 59 11.36 7.06 0.88
CA GLU A 59 10.57 6.54 -0.26
C GLU A 59 10.06 7.68 -1.16
N ALA A 60 9.51 8.74 -0.57
CA ALA A 60 9.01 9.91 -1.29
C ALA A 60 10.10 10.62 -2.09
N VAL A 61 11.29 10.80 -1.49
CA VAL A 61 12.46 11.38 -2.15
C VAL A 61 12.91 10.49 -3.30
N ALA A 62 13.09 9.19 -3.06
CA ALA A 62 13.55 8.25 -4.08
C ALA A 62 12.65 8.17 -5.31
N ALA A 63 11.33 8.27 -5.12
CA ALA A 63 10.35 8.24 -6.20
C ALA A 63 10.05 9.64 -6.79
N ASP A 64 10.56 10.72 -6.19
CA ASP A 64 10.12 12.11 -6.42
C ASP A 64 8.59 12.23 -6.38
N ARG A 65 7.97 11.67 -5.34
CA ARG A 65 6.52 11.66 -5.14
C ARG A 65 6.17 12.09 -3.73
N VAL A 66 5.84 13.38 -3.59
CA VAL A 66 5.39 13.97 -2.33
C VAL A 66 4.11 13.34 -1.76
N GLY A 67 3.25 12.83 -2.64
CA GLY A 67 2.03 12.12 -2.24
C GLY A 67 2.28 10.94 -1.30
N LEU A 68 3.46 10.31 -1.34
CA LEU A 68 3.83 9.24 -0.41
C LEU A 68 3.95 9.72 1.03
N LEU A 69 4.60 10.87 1.25
CA LEU A 69 4.74 11.45 2.58
C LEU A 69 3.41 12.04 3.04
N VAL A 70 2.67 12.72 2.15
CA VAL A 70 1.34 13.27 2.45
C VAL A 70 0.36 12.16 2.86
N ASP A 71 0.29 11.03 2.13
CA ASP A 71 -0.53 9.86 2.48
C ASP A 71 -0.16 9.37 3.88
N SER A 72 1.14 9.20 4.18
CA SER A 72 1.60 8.77 5.50
C SER A 72 1.21 9.75 6.63
N VAL A 73 1.25 11.05 6.37
CA VAL A 73 0.88 12.10 7.33
C VAL A 73 -0.63 12.12 7.55
N ALA A 74 -1.43 11.87 6.51
CA ALA A 74 -2.88 11.75 6.62
C ALA A 74 -3.27 10.58 7.53
N TRP A 75 -2.66 9.41 7.35
CA TRP A 75 -2.84 8.26 8.24
C TRP A 75 -2.39 8.59 9.67
N ALA A 76 -1.21 9.16 9.86
CA ALA A 76 -0.74 9.54 11.19
C ALA A 76 -1.69 10.50 11.90
N ARG A 77 -2.20 11.52 11.19
CA ARG A 77 -3.21 12.45 11.71
C ARG A 77 -4.46 11.71 12.18
N ALA A 78 -5.05 10.87 11.35
CA ALA A 78 -6.25 10.11 11.70
C ALA A 78 -6.07 9.27 12.97
N ALA A 79 -4.92 8.59 13.11
CA ALA A 79 -4.61 7.83 14.30
C ALA A 79 -4.37 8.70 15.55
N PHE A 80 -3.80 9.89 15.39
CA PHE A 80 -3.64 10.86 16.48
C PHE A 80 -5.01 11.36 16.94
N THR A 81 -5.88 11.76 16.02
CA THR A 81 -7.25 12.21 16.30
C THR A 81 -8.04 11.12 17.05
N ALA A 82 -7.99 9.86 16.58
CA ALA A 82 -8.66 8.74 17.24
C ALA A 82 -8.16 8.46 18.68
N ARG A 83 -6.89 8.80 18.97
CA ARG A 83 -6.28 8.65 20.31
C ARG A 83 -6.42 9.89 21.19
N GLY A 84 -7.13 10.92 20.73
CA GLY A 84 -7.25 12.19 21.44
C GLY A 84 -5.92 12.94 21.59
N MET A 85 -4.97 12.69 20.69
CA MET A 85 -3.68 13.38 20.67
C MET A 85 -3.81 14.72 19.94
N ASP A 86 -3.01 15.69 20.37
CA ASP A 86 -3.02 17.05 19.83
C ASP A 86 -2.44 17.09 18.41
N GLU A 87 -3.22 17.54 17.42
CA GLU A 87 -2.75 17.68 16.04
C GLU A 87 -1.66 18.76 15.91
N ASP A 88 -1.60 19.74 16.82
CA ASP A 88 -0.55 20.76 16.80
C ASP A 88 0.82 20.19 17.15
N ASP A 89 0.87 19.17 18.02
CA ASP A 89 2.12 18.45 18.29
C ASP A 89 2.59 17.68 17.05
N LEU A 90 1.64 17.20 16.23
CA LEU A 90 1.96 16.54 14.96
C LEU A 90 2.58 17.51 13.95
N VAL A 91 2.01 18.71 13.83
CA VAL A 91 2.57 19.80 13.00
C VAL A 91 3.96 20.17 13.49
N GLU A 92 4.13 20.39 14.80
CA GLU A 92 5.42 20.75 15.38
C GLU A 92 6.46 19.65 15.14
N SER A 93 6.07 18.38 15.22
CA SER A 93 6.99 17.27 14.92
C SER A 93 7.56 17.31 13.51
N LEU A 94 6.75 17.72 12.52
CA LEU A 94 7.18 17.87 11.13
C LEU A 94 8.08 19.09 10.93
N VAL A 95 7.78 20.20 11.62
CA VAL A 95 8.60 21.43 11.59
C VAL A 95 9.98 21.16 12.18
N VAL A 96 10.03 20.55 13.37
CA VAL A 96 11.30 20.21 14.02
C VAL A 96 12.08 19.19 13.22
N LEU A 97 11.40 18.22 12.58
CA LEU A 97 12.05 17.25 11.68
C LEU A 97 12.70 17.95 10.47
N GLU A 98 12.00 18.91 9.85
CA GLU A 98 12.55 19.69 8.73
C GLU A 98 13.81 20.44 9.15
N GLU A 99 13.78 21.12 10.28
CA GLU A 99 14.93 21.86 10.80
C GLU A 99 16.10 20.94 11.14
N THR A 100 15.83 19.81 11.77
CA THR A 100 16.84 18.78 12.09
C THR A 100 17.50 18.25 10.82
N LEU A 101 16.72 17.96 9.77
CA LEU A 101 17.27 17.51 8.49
C LEU A 101 18.13 18.59 7.83
N ARG A 102 17.75 19.86 7.93
CA ARG A 102 18.52 20.98 7.38
C ARG A 102 19.82 21.25 8.14
N SER A 103 19.86 21.00 9.45
CA SER A 103 21.05 21.21 10.26
C SER A 103 22.03 20.04 10.18
N GLU A 104 21.51 18.81 10.24
CA GLU A 104 22.34 17.61 10.42
C GLU A 104 22.76 16.94 9.11
N LEU A 105 22.04 17.17 8.00
CA LEU A 105 22.38 16.56 6.71
C LEU A 105 23.09 17.55 5.76
N PRO A 106 23.86 17.03 4.77
CA PRO A 106 24.41 17.85 3.71
C PRO A 106 23.35 18.77 3.08
N LYS A 107 23.74 20.01 2.79
CA LYS A 107 22.84 21.08 2.31
C LYS A 107 21.87 20.64 1.20
N GLN A 108 22.36 19.88 0.22
CA GLN A 108 21.54 19.39 -0.90
C GLN A 108 20.43 18.43 -0.45
N ILE A 109 20.70 17.57 0.52
CA ILE A 109 19.71 16.64 1.07
C ILE A 109 18.69 17.41 1.90
N GLY A 110 19.15 18.31 2.77
CA GLY A 110 18.25 19.17 3.57
C GLY A 110 17.33 20.04 2.71
N GLU A 111 17.84 20.64 1.63
CA GLU A 111 17.03 21.40 0.67
C GLU A 111 16.03 20.52 -0.07
N ARG A 112 16.44 19.29 -0.45
CA ARG A 112 15.56 18.34 -1.12
C ARG A 112 14.41 17.90 -0.21
N THR A 113 14.70 17.52 1.04
CA THR A 113 13.69 17.04 2.00
C THR A 113 12.76 18.15 2.47
N SER A 114 13.24 19.40 2.59
CA SER A 114 12.42 20.59 2.88
C SER A 114 11.22 20.73 1.94
N ARG A 115 11.38 20.40 0.65
CA ARG A 115 10.25 20.45 -0.30
C ARG A 115 9.12 19.51 0.12
N PHE A 116 9.46 18.26 0.45
CA PHE A 116 8.49 17.23 0.82
C PHE A 116 7.82 17.56 2.15
N LEU A 117 8.61 17.92 3.17
CA LEU A 117 8.08 18.28 4.49
C LEU A 117 7.24 19.54 4.45
N GLY A 118 7.66 20.57 3.71
CA GLY A 118 6.91 21.81 3.56
C GLY A 118 5.54 21.60 2.89
N GLU A 119 5.45 20.70 1.90
CA GLU A 119 4.17 20.31 1.29
C GLU A 119 3.28 19.53 2.28
N SER A 120 3.84 18.57 3.02
CA SER A 120 3.10 17.81 4.04
C SER A 120 2.62 18.68 5.21
N ILE A 121 3.41 19.65 5.67
CA ILE A 121 3.03 20.62 6.70
C ILE A 121 1.88 21.51 6.21
N ARG A 122 1.96 22.01 4.97
CA ARG A 122 0.88 22.81 4.36
C ARG A 122 -0.41 22.01 4.25
N TRP A 123 -0.32 20.76 3.82
CA TRP A 123 -1.47 19.85 3.75
C TRP A 123 -2.09 19.65 5.13
N LEU A 124 -1.28 19.34 6.15
CA LEU A 124 -1.76 19.08 7.51
C LEU A 124 -2.47 20.30 8.13
N ARG A 125 -1.88 21.50 7.98
CA ARG A 125 -2.51 22.75 8.46
C ARG A 125 -3.82 23.07 7.75
N HIS A 126 -3.91 22.78 6.44
CA HIS A 126 -5.15 22.92 5.71
C HIS A 126 -6.20 21.92 6.20
N ALA A 127 -5.82 20.65 6.42
CA ALA A 127 -6.71 19.63 6.97
C ALA A 127 -7.23 20.00 8.37
N GLN A 128 -6.39 20.51 9.27
CA GLN A 128 -6.81 21.04 10.58
C GLN A 128 -7.85 22.16 10.46
N SER A 129 -7.71 23.04 9.48
CA SER A 129 -8.62 24.17 9.26
C SER A 129 -9.95 23.73 8.63
N ALA A 130 -9.92 22.70 7.78
CA ALA A 130 -11.09 22.16 7.09
C ALA A 130 -11.89 21.16 7.96
N ALA A 131 -11.25 20.50 8.92
CA ALA A 131 -11.84 19.48 9.81
C ALA A 131 -12.90 20.00 10.79
N ALA A 132 -13.38 21.24 10.66
CA ALA A 132 -14.62 21.70 11.27
C ALA A 132 -15.86 20.92 10.76
N THR A 133 -15.73 20.12 9.71
CA THR A 133 -16.74 19.15 9.22
C THR A 133 -16.11 17.76 9.06
N THR A 134 -16.41 16.82 9.95
CA THR A 134 -15.87 15.44 10.01
C THR A 134 -16.23 14.56 8.80
N GLU A 135 -17.13 15.00 7.92
CA GLU A 135 -17.62 14.23 6.77
C GLU A 135 -16.64 14.17 5.59
N ASP A 136 -15.59 15.01 5.54
CA ASP A 136 -14.68 15.14 4.39
C ASP A 136 -13.25 14.57 4.64
N ASP A 137 -13.05 13.91 5.78
CA ASP A 137 -11.76 13.28 6.11
C ASP A 137 -11.70 11.85 5.54
N GLY A 138 -11.14 11.74 4.33
CA GLY A 138 -11.09 10.50 3.56
C GLY A 138 -10.36 9.32 4.23
N VAL A 139 -9.58 9.55 5.29
CA VAL A 139 -8.95 8.47 6.07
C VAL A 139 -9.84 8.03 7.24
N LEU A 140 -10.59 8.96 7.84
CA LEU A 140 -11.53 8.64 8.93
C LEU A 140 -12.82 8.00 8.43
N ALA A 141 -13.24 8.32 7.19
CA ALA A 141 -14.42 7.74 6.56
C ALA A 141 -14.31 6.21 6.45
N SER A 142 -15.42 5.51 6.74
CA SER A 142 -15.46 4.05 6.66
C SER A 142 -15.31 3.58 5.21
N ALA A 143 -14.43 2.61 4.97
CA ALA A 143 -14.27 2.02 3.65
C ALA A 143 -15.51 1.22 3.20
N LEU A 144 -16.39 0.85 4.14
CA LEU A 144 -17.64 0.17 3.87
C LEU A 144 -18.66 1.05 3.13
N ASP A 145 -18.53 2.38 3.24
CA ASP A 145 -19.45 3.35 2.64
C ASP A 145 -18.83 4.00 1.37
N ALA A 146 -17.69 3.48 0.91
CA ALA A 146 -17.03 3.96 -0.30
C ALA A 146 -17.89 3.74 -1.57
N PRO A 147 -17.79 4.63 -2.57
CA PRO A 147 -18.48 4.44 -3.85
C PRO A 147 -18.16 3.09 -4.49
N GLY A 148 -19.20 2.34 -4.87
CA GLY A 148 -19.07 1.00 -5.47
C GLY A 148 -19.09 -0.15 -4.47
N ALA A 149 -19.03 0.11 -3.16
CA ALA A 149 -19.19 -0.91 -2.13
C ALA A 149 -20.65 -1.41 -2.05
N ASP A 150 -20.83 -2.70 -1.77
CA ASP A 150 -22.07 -3.24 -1.22
C ASP A 150 -21.99 -3.11 0.30
N SER A 151 -22.28 -1.91 0.80
CA SER A 151 -22.09 -1.56 2.22
C SER A 151 -22.80 -2.51 3.17
N VAL A 152 -23.93 -3.09 2.77
CA VAL A 152 -24.67 -4.06 3.60
C VAL A 152 -23.86 -5.34 3.72
N ARG A 153 -23.49 -5.96 2.58
CA ARG A 153 -22.76 -7.24 2.60
C ARG A 153 -21.34 -7.10 3.11
N ALA A 154 -20.65 -6.01 2.81
CA ALA A 154 -19.30 -5.74 3.30
C ALA A 154 -19.28 -5.63 4.83
N ARG A 155 -20.26 -4.94 5.41
CA ARG A 155 -20.43 -4.80 6.86
C ARG A 155 -20.78 -6.14 7.51
N ASP A 156 -21.71 -6.90 6.94
CA ASP A 156 -22.05 -8.24 7.44
C ASP A 156 -20.88 -9.21 7.36
N TYR A 157 -20.14 -9.20 6.25
CA TYR A 157 -18.96 -10.02 6.05
C TYR A 157 -17.90 -9.74 7.13
N LEU A 158 -17.53 -8.46 7.30
CA LEU A 158 -16.55 -8.05 8.31
C LEU A 158 -17.02 -8.39 9.73
N ARG A 159 -18.28 -8.07 10.06
CA ARG A 159 -18.86 -8.37 11.37
C ARG A 159 -18.80 -9.87 11.68
N HIS A 160 -19.19 -10.73 10.74
CA HIS A 160 -19.11 -12.18 10.94
C HIS A 160 -17.67 -12.64 11.21
N LEU A 161 -16.67 -12.06 10.54
CA LEU A 161 -15.26 -12.40 10.80
C LEU A 161 -14.77 -11.91 12.16
N LEU A 162 -15.13 -10.69 12.57
CA LEU A 162 -14.80 -10.17 13.91
C LEU A 162 -15.46 -11.00 15.02
N GLU A 163 -16.66 -11.51 14.78
CA GLU A 163 -17.37 -12.45 15.67
C GLU A 163 -16.89 -13.91 15.56
N ARG A 164 -15.85 -14.18 14.76
CA ARG A 164 -15.26 -15.52 14.50
C ARG A 164 -16.22 -16.53 13.86
N GLN A 165 -17.23 -16.04 13.13
CA GLN A 165 -18.25 -16.84 12.43
C GLN A 165 -17.87 -17.03 10.95
N GLN A 166 -16.75 -17.70 10.69
CA GLN A 166 -16.20 -17.87 9.33
C GLN A 166 -17.21 -18.45 8.33
N SER A 167 -18.02 -19.44 8.72
CA SER A 167 -19.03 -20.03 7.84
C SER A 167 -20.06 -19.01 7.36
N ARG A 168 -20.53 -18.13 8.26
CA ARG A 168 -21.49 -17.08 7.91
C ARG A 168 -20.90 -15.98 7.04
N ALA A 169 -19.62 -15.66 7.25
CA ALA A 169 -18.89 -14.77 6.38
C ALA A 169 -18.83 -15.34 4.96
N VAL A 170 -18.48 -16.62 4.80
CA VAL A 170 -18.47 -17.29 3.49
C VAL A 170 -19.88 -17.35 2.88
N ASP A 171 -20.91 -17.66 3.67
CA ASP A 171 -22.30 -17.68 3.21
C ASP A 171 -22.73 -16.32 2.65
N THR A 172 -22.31 -15.22 3.31
CA THR A 172 -22.59 -13.84 2.85
C THR A 172 -22.06 -13.60 1.44
N LEU A 173 -20.84 -14.08 1.14
CA LEU A 173 -20.21 -13.98 -0.17
C LEU A 173 -20.90 -14.88 -1.20
N LEU A 174 -21.20 -16.13 -0.82
CA LEU A 174 -21.87 -17.07 -1.71
C LEU A 174 -23.31 -16.66 -2.03
N ASP A 175 -24.02 -16.04 -1.09
CA ASP A 175 -25.33 -15.45 -1.34
C ASP A 175 -25.26 -14.32 -2.36
N ALA A 176 -24.20 -13.51 -2.34
CA ALA A 176 -24.00 -12.47 -3.34
C ALA A 176 -23.85 -13.07 -4.74
N VAL A 177 -23.07 -14.15 -4.87
CA VAL A 177 -22.92 -14.90 -6.12
C VAL A 177 -24.24 -15.55 -6.56
N ARG A 178 -24.97 -16.19 -5.64
CA ARG A 178 -26.30 -16.80 -5.91
C ARG A 178 -27.33 -15.75 -6.36
N SER A 179 -27.19 -14.52 -5.88
CA SER A 179 -28.06 -13.39 -6.23
C SER A 179 -27.69 -12.74 -7.59
N GLY A 180 -26.73 -13.31 -8.32
CA GLY A 180 -26.37 -12.89 -9.67
C GLY A 180 -25.13 -12.01 -9.78
N ARG A 181 -24.44 -11.67 -8.68
CA ARG A 181 -23.15 -10.98 -8.75
C ARG A 181 -22.06 -11.92 -9.26
N THR A 182 -21.15 -11.38 -10.07
CA THR A 182 -19.92 -12.06 -10.45
C THR A 182 -18.96 -12.14 -9.25
N VAL A 183 -18.03 -13.09 -9.28
CA VAL A 183 -16.98 -13.19 -8.25
C VAL A 183 -16.12 -11.92 -8.23
N ALA A 184 -15.85 -11.30 -9.38
CA ALA A 184 -15.15 -10.02 -9.46
C ALA A 184 -15.89 -8.91 -8.69
N GLU A 185 -17.20 -8.78 -8.87
CA GLU A 185 -18.00 -7.81 -8.10
C GLU A 185 -18.02 -8.13 -6.60
N VAL A 186 -17.97 -9.41 -6.20
CA VAL A 186 -17.87 -9.78 -4.78
C VAL A 186 -16.49 -9.42 -4.20
N TYR A 187 -15.42 -9.67 -4.95
CA TYR A 187 -14.07 -9.24 -4.58
C TYR A 187 -13.99 -7.72 -4.37
N GLU A 188 -14.51 -6.95 -5.33
CA GLU A 188 -14.37 -5.49 -5.33
C GLU A 188 -15.36 -4.77 -4.42
N ALA A 189 -16.63 -5.22 -4.37
CA ALA A 189 -17.68 -4.51 -3.63
C ALA A 189 -17.88 -5.03 -2.21
N VAL A 190 -17.35 -6.21 -1.85
CA VAL A 190 -17.54 -6.81 -0.51
C VAL A 190 -16.21 -7.04 0.20
N ILE A 191 -15.29 -7.80 -0.42
CA ILE A 191 -14.04 -8.20 0.25
C ILE A 191 -13.08 -7.02 0.38
N ALA A 192 -12.80 -6.32 -0.73
CA ALA A 192 -11.88 -5.18 -0.74
C ALA A 192 -12.27 -4.08 0.29
N PRO A 193 -13.53 -3.60 0.36
CA PRO A 193 -13.91 -2.61 1.37
C PRO A 193 -13.85 -3.16 2.80
N ALA A 194 -14.17 -4.44 3.04
CA ALA A 194 -14.05 -5.05 4.36
C ALA A 194 -12.58 -5.14 4.85
N LEU A 195 -11.65 -5.46 3.95
CA LEU A 195 -10.22 -5.48 4.24
C LEU A 195 -9.66 -4.07 4.48
N ALA A 196 -10.07 -3.11 3.67
CA ALA A 196 -9.72 -1.71 3.88
C ALA A 196 -10.25 -1.21 5.22
N GLU A 197 -11.47 -1.61 5.61
CA GLU A 197 -12.07 -1.20 6.88
C GLU A 197 -11.38 -1.83 8.09
N VAL A 198 -11.05 -3.13 8.09
CA VAL A 198 -10.28 -3.70 9.21
C VAL A 198 -8.89 -3.05 9.35
N GLY A 199 -8.27 -2.68 8.22
CA GLY A 199 -7.02 -1.91 8.22
C GLY A 199 -7.19 -0.52 8.84
N ARG A 200 -8.28 0.20 8.48
CA ARG A 200 -8.65 1.49 9.10
C ARG A 200 -8.88 1.31 10.60
N MET A 201 -9.70 0.35 11.00
CA MET A 201 -9.99 0.04 12.41
C MET A 201 -8.72 -0.26 13.20
N TRP A 202 -7.81 -1.08 12.65
CA TRP A 202 -6.53 -1.37 13.29
C TRP A 202 -5.70 -0.11 13.48
N HIS A 203 -5.59 0.71 12.43
CA HIS A 203 -4.82 1.94 12.46
C HIS A 203 -5.34 2.94 13.50
N LEU A 204 -6.66 3.02 13.66
CA LEU A 204 -7.32 3.85 14.67
C LEU A 204 -7.37 3.23 16.07
N GLY A 205 -6.95 1.97 16.23
CA GLY A 205 -7.01 1.26 17.51
C GLY A 205 -8.39 0.69 17.87
N GLU A 206 -9.32 0.64 16.91
CA GLU A 206 -10.64 0.02 17.02
C GLU A 206 -10.60 -1.50 16.84
N ALA A 207 -9.55 -2.02 16.19
CA ALA A 207 -9.28 -3.46 16.05
C ALA A 207 -7.86 -3.80 16.49
N THR A 208 -7.66 -5.01 17.00
CA THR A 208 -6.33 -5.49 17.37
C THR A 208 -5.60 -6.08 16.17
N VAL A 209 -4.28 -6.24 16.28
CA VAL A 209 -3.49 -7.01 15.30
C VAL A 209 -4.01 -8.45 15.16
N ALA A 210 -4.52 -9.04 16.25
CA ALA A 210 -5.11 -10.38 16.20
C ALA A 210 -6.41 -10.42 15.37
N ASP A 211 -7.19 -9.34 15.39
CA ASP A 211 -8.41 -9.21 14.58
C ASP A 211 -8.07 -9.10 13.10
N GLU A 212 -7.12 -8.23 12.76
CA GLU A 212 -6.61 -8.08 11.38
C GLU A 212 -6.12 -9.42 10.85
N HIS A 213 -5.22 -10.10 11.58
CA HIS A 213 -4.65 -11.38 11.15
C HIS A 213 -5.72 -12.47 10.96
N TYR A 214 -6.71 -12.53 11.84
CA TYR A 214 -7.82 -13.47 11.69
C TYR A 214 -8.67 -13.13 10.46
N VAL A 215 -9.04 -11.87 10.26
CA VAL A 215 -9.82 -11.42 9.10
C VAL A 215 -9.08 -11.76 7.81
N THR A 216 -7.78 -11.46 7.73
CA THR A 216 -6.91 -11.76 6.58
C THR A 216 -6.86 -13.27 6.30
N THR A 217 -6.61 -14.10 7.32
CA THR A 217 -6.54 -15.56 7.17
C THR A 217 -7.88 -16.16 6.74
N ALA A 218 -8.97 -15.74 7.38
CA ALA A 218 -10.32 -16.21 7.03
C ALA A 218 -10.74 -15.76 5.62
N THR A 219 -10.30 -14.57 5.20
CA THR A 219 -10.53 -14.06 3.84
C THR A 219 -9.75 -14.88 2.80
N GLN A 220 -8.50 -15.24 3.07
CA GLN A 220 -7.73 -16.14 2.19
C GLN A 220 -8.43 -17.50 1.97
N ALA A 221 -9.06 -18.06 3.02
CA ALA A 221 -9.87 -19.26 2.86
C ALA A 221 -11.16 -19.01 2.05
N ALA A 222 -11.79 -17.84 2.24
CA ALA A 222 -13.01 -17.48 1.53
C ALA A 222 -12.79 -17.25 0.03
N ILE A 223 -11.68 -16.61 -0.37
CA ILE A 223 -11.35 -16.42 -1.80
C ILE A 223 -11.09 -17.76 -2.49
N ALA A 224 -10.50 -18.75 -1.80
CA ALA A 224 -10.30 -20.09 -2.36
C ALA A 224 -11.64 -20.80 -2.64
N VAL A 225 -12.66 -20.58 -1.80
CA VAL A 225 -14.03 -21.07 -2.06
C VAL A 225 -14.65 -20.37 -3.27
N LEU A 226 -14.49 -19.05 -3.36
CA LEU A 226 -15.02 -18.24 -4.48
C LEU A 226 -14.36 -18.57 -5.81
N ARG A 227 -13.07 -18.94 -5.82
CA ARG A 227 -12.36 -19.37 -7.03
C ARG A 227 -13.07 -20.54 -7.72
N GLY A 228 -13.66 -21.46 -6.96
CA GLY A 228 -14.47 -22.56 -7.50
C GLY A 228 -15.81 -22.14 -8.12
N LYS A 229 -16.17 -20.85 -8.08
CA LYS A 229 -17.36 -20.27 -8.72
C LYS A 229 -17.03 -19.45 -9.96
N LEU A 230 -15.76 -19.24 -10.26
CA LEU A 230 -15.34 -18.54 -11.46
C LEU A 230 -15.62 -19.38 -12.72
N PRO A 231 -15.95 -18.73 -13.85
CA PRO A 231 -15.95 -19.41 -15.14
C PRO A 231 -14.55 -19.95 -15.46
N GLN A 232 -14.48 -20.90 -16.38
CA GLN A 232 -13.23 -21.50 -16.82
C GLN A 232 -13.15 -21.36 -18.33
N ALA A 233 -12.58 -20.25 -18.81
CA ALA A 233 -12.30 -20.08 -20.23
C ALA A 233 -11.21 -21.07 -20.69
N PRO A 234 -11.23 -21.52 -21.95
CA PRO A 234 -10.16 -22.37 -22.49
C PRO A 234 -8.80 -21.69 -22.38
N ARG A 235 -7.76 -22.47 -22.06
CA ARG A 235 -6.40 -21.94 -21.99
C ARG A 235 -5.95 -21.44 -23.36
N HIS A 236 -5.43 -20.22 -23.40
CA HIS A 236 -4.93 -19.55 -24.62
C HIS A 236 -3.40 -19.45 -24.66
N GLY A 237 -2.69 -20.22 -23.82
CA GLY A 237 -1.23 -20.31 -23.81
C GLY A 237 -0.49 -19.08 -23.25
N LYS A 238 -1.20 -18.08 -22.71
CA LYS A 238 -0.57 -16.94 -22.05
C LYS A 238 -0.28 -17.28 -20.59
N ARG A 239 0.88 -16.82 -20.14
CA ARG A 239 1.39 -17.02 -18.77
C ARG A 239 1.55 -15.66 -18.09
N ALA A 240 1.15 -15.56 -16.83
CA ALA A 240 1.40 -14.38 -16.01
C ALA A 240 2.11 -14.75 -14.70
N LEU A 241 2.95 -13.85 -14.20
CA LEU A 241 3.60 -13.96 -12.89
C LEU A 241 2.99 -12.90 -11.97
N ALA A 242 2.49 -13.29 -10.80
CA ALA A 242 1.77 -12.39 -9.91
C ALA A 242 2.32 -12.48 -8.48
N THR A 243 2.76 -11.36 -7.91
CA THR A 243 3.32 -11.35 -6.55
C THR A 243 3.34 -9.96 -5.91
N SER A 244 3.36 -9.91 -4.58
CA SER A 244 3.72 -8.70 -3.85
C SER A 244 5.23 -8.61 -3.66
N VAL A 245 5.75 -7.40 -3.81
CA VAL A 245 7.20 -7.15 -3.80
C VAL A 245 7.82 -7.41 -2.43
N GLY A 246 9.15 -7.54 -2.38
CA GLY A 246 9.90 -7.72 -1.14
C GLY A 246 9.57 -6.64 -0.10
N GLY A 247 9.38 -7.07 1.15
CA GLY A 247 8.96 -6.23 2.26
C GLY A 247 7.45 -6.04 2.40
N ASP A 248 6.64 -6.38 1.37
CA ASP A 248 5.19 -6.23 1.43
C ASP A 248 4.49 -7.57 1.74
N LEU A 249 3.79 -7.62 2.87
CA LEU A 249 3.12 -8.82 3.37
C LEU A 249 1.68 -9.00 2.82
N HIS A 250 1.15 -8.02 2.08
CA HIS A 250 -0.25 -8.04 1.64
C HIS A 250 -0.40 -8.75 0.30
N ASP A 251 -1.07 -9.90 0.26
CA ASP A 251 -1.24 -10.70 -0.97
C ASP A 251 -2.69 -10.97 -1.40
N ILE A 252 -3.70 -10.62 -0.59
CA ILE A 252 -5.10 -10.92 -0.95
C ILE A 252 -5.50 -10.25 -2.27
N GLY A 253 -5.12 -8.99 -2.47
CA GLY A 253 -5.37 -8.25 -3.71
C GLY A 253 -4.83 -8.95 -4.95
N ILE A 254 -3.55 -9.36 -4.91
CA ILE A 254 -2.90 -9.99 -6.05
C ILE A 254 -3.43 -11.42 -6.30
N ARG A 255 -3.88 -12.13 -5.26
CA ARG A 255 -4.58 -13.42 -5.40
C ARG A 255 -5.93 -13.27 -6.10
N MET A 256 -6.73 -12.26 -5.73
CA MET A 256 -7.99 -11.97 -6.41
C MET A 256 -7.76 -11.69 -7.91
N VAL A 257 -6.71 -10.92 -8.25
CA VAL A 257 -6.33 -10.67 -9.65
C VAL A 257 -5.91 -11.97 -10.35
N ALA A 258 -5.10 -12.81 -9.70
CA ALA A 258 -4.67 -14.08 -10.25
C ALA A 258 -5.86 -15.00 -10.56
N ASP A 259 -6.81 -15.13 -9.62
CA ASP A 259 -8.03 -15.91 -9.80
C ASP A 259 -8.83 -15.42 -11.03
N LEU A 260 -8.98 -14.10 -11.20
CA LEU A 260 -9.69 -13.55 -12.36
C LEU A 260 -8.96 -13.77 -13.68
N LEU A 261 -7.63 -13.63 -13.73
CA LEU A 261 -6.85 -13.93 -14.94
C LEU A 261 -6.93 -15.40 -15.32
N GLU A 262 -6.86 -16.32 -14.35
CA GLU A 262 -7.03 -17.74 -14.61
C GLU A 262 -8.43 -18.06 -15.15
N SER A 263 -9.47 -17.39 -14.65
CA SER A 263 -10.84 -17.55 -15.16
C SER A 263 -10.98 -17.18 -16.64
N GLU A 264 -10.07 -16.35 -17.14
CA GLU A 264 -9.98 -15.89 -18.52
C GLU A 264 -9.06 -16.76 -19.42
N GLY A 265 -8.50 -17.85 -18.88
CA GLY A 265 -7.69 -18.81 -19.64
C GLY A 265 -6.18 -18.58 -19.57
N TRP A 266 -5.73 -17.69 -18.67
CA TRP A 266 -4.31 -17.54 -18.34
C TRP A 266 -3.81 -18.69 -17.47
N GLN A 267 -2.53 -19.01 -17.59
CA GLN A 267 -1.80 -19.74 -16.57
C GLN A 267 -1.07 -18.73 -15.68
N VAL A 268 -1.41 -18.67 -14.39
CA VAL A 268 -0.85 -17.67 -13.47
C VAL A 268 -0.01 -18.32 -12.40
N ASP A 269 1.25 -17.90 -12.30
CA ASP A 269 2.12 -18.24 -11.18
C ASP A 269 1.92 -17.16 -10.11
N CYS A 270 1.04 -17.42 -9.13
CA CYS A 270 0.80 -16.50 -8.01
C CYS A 270 1.69 -16.85 -6.82
N LEU A 271 2.80 -16.12 -6.64
CA LEU A 271 3.82 -16.41 -5.62
C LEU A 271 3.49 -15.86 -4.23
N GLY A 272 2.43 -15.05 -4.11
CA GLY A 272 2.00 -14.48 -2.83
C GLY A 272 2.83 -13.28 -2.41
N ALA A 273 3.06 -13.14 -1.11
CA ALA A 273 3.65 -11.96 -0.48
C ALA A 273 5.19 -11.98 -0.41
N ASN A 274 5.78 -10.82 -0.17
CA ASN A 274 7.18 -10.64 0.24
C ASN A 274 8.20 -11.33 -0.67
N MET A 275 8.04 -11.20 -1.99
CA MET A 275 8.89 -11.89 -2.95
C MET A 275 10.24 -11.18 -3.10
N PRO A 276 11.37 -11.82 -2.73
CA PRO A 276 12.68 -11.21 -2.87
C PRO A 276 13.00 -10.96 -4.35
N THR A 277 13.62 -9.82 -4.65
CA THR A 277 13.90 -9.42 -6.04
C THR A 277 14.80 -10.39 -6.78
N ALA A 278 15.79 -10.98 -6.10
CA ALA A 278 16.71 -11.94 -6.72
C ALA A 278 15.97 -13.19 -7.20
N ASP A 279 15.22 -13.83 -6.30
CA ASP A 279 14.42 -15.02 -6.60
C ASP A 279 13.29 -14.72 -7.61
N LEU A 280 12.71 -13.50 -7.58
CA LEU A 280 11.73 -13.06 -8.58
C LEU A 280 12.34 -13.05 -9.99
N VAL A 281 13.55 -12.53 -10.15
CA VAL A 281 14.23 -12.46 -11.44
C VAL A 281 14.58 -13.85 -11.94
N GLU A 282 15.10 -14.71 -11.06
CA GLU A 282 15.42 -16.11 -11.39
C GLU A 282 14.18 -16.89 -11.82
N HIS A 283 13.02 -16.66 -11.19
CA HIS A 283 11.77 -17.30 -11.60
C HIS A 283 11.23 -16.74 -12.93
N ALA A 284 11.37 -15.43 -13.15
CA ALA A 284 10.81 -14.75 -14.32
C ALA A 284 11.58 -15.01 -15.62
N VAL A 285 12.89 -15.20 -15.52
CA VAL A 285 13.82 -15.21 -16.66
C VAL A 285 14.70 -16.46 -16.58
N ASP A 286 14.85 -17.19 -17.68
CA ASP A 286 15.72 -18.38 -17.72
C ASP A 286 17.23 -18.03 -17.73
N GLU A 287 18.09 -19.05 -17.64
CA GLU A 287 19.55 -18.90 -17.66
C GLU A 287 20.09 -18.18 -18.92
N MET A 288 19.31 -18.13 -20.00
CA MET A 288 19.66 -17.48 -21.26
C MET A 288 19.08 -16.05 -21.36
N GLY A 289 18.41 -15.56 -20.33
CA GLY A 289 17.78 -14.23 -20.33
C GLY A 289 16.40 -14.19 -21.01
N ARG A 290 15.83 -15.35 -21.37
CA ARG A 290 14.54 -15.42 -22.08
C ARG A 290 13.38 -15.35 -21.10
N GLN A 291 12.33 -14.67 -21.52
CA GLN A 291 11.17 -14.43 -20.66
C GLN A 291 10.23 -15.63 -20.68
N GLN A 292 9.78 -16.05 -19.50
CA GLN A 292 8.87 -17.19 -19.36
C GLN A 292 7.39 -16.79 -19.33
N PHE A 293 7.14 -15.48 -19.14
CA PHE A 293 5.83 -14.90 -18.91
C PHE A 293 5.48 -13.86 -19.97
N HIS A 294 4.19 -13.70 -20.22
CA HIS A 294 3.66 -12.70 -21.12
C HIS A 294 3.24 -11.42 -20.39
N LEU A 295 3.12 -11.49 -19.06
CA LEU A 295 2.75 -10.38 -18.17
C LEU A 295 3.35 -10.64 -16.79
N ILE A 296 3.87 -9.60 -16.15
CA ILE A 296 4.25 -9.64 -14.74
C ILE A 296 3.40 -8.62 -13.98
N LEU A 297 2.82 -9.05 -12.86
CA LEU A 297 1.99 -8.25 -11.97
C LEU A 297 2.69 -8.11 -10.62
N LEU A 298 3.00 -6.88 -10.25
CA LEU A 298 3.62 -6.56 -8.96
C LEU A 298 2.65 -5.77 -8.09
N SER A 299 2.43 -6.24 -6.87
CA SER A 299 1.56 -5.57 -5.89
C SER A 299 2.38 -4.87 -4.81
N ALA A 300 1.98 -3.65 -4.46
CA ALA A 300 2.44 -2.93 -3.27
C ALA A 300 1.27 -2.21 -2.60
N SER A 301 1.09 -2.44 -1.29
CA SER A 301 -0.02 -1.88 -0.51
C SER A 301 0.38 -0.61 0.25
N THR A 302 1.67 -0.50 0.63
CA THR A 302 2.19 0.61 1.43
C THR A 302 3.22 1.43 0.66
N GLY A 303 3.41 2.69 1.09
CA GLY A 303 4.47 3.55 0.55
C GLY A 303 5.88 3.02 0.80
N LEU A 304 6.06 2.17 1.81
CA LEU A 304 7.36 1.56 2.16
C LEU A 304 7.84 0.51 1.15
N ALA A 305 6.98 0.06 0.24
CA ALA A 305 7.31 -0.95 -0.77
C ALA A 305 7.65 -0.33 -2.15
N VAL A 306 7.68 1.00 -2.27
CA VAL A 306 7.85 1.70 -3.57
C VAL A 306 9.24 1.48 -4.14
N ARG A 307 10.31 1.70 -3.37
CA ARG A 307 11.68 1.42 -3.82
C ARG A 307 11.89 -0.05 -4.13
N ALA A 308 11.30 -0.96 -3.36
CA ALA A 308 11.35 -2.40 -3.64
C ALA A 308 10.69 -2.73 -4.99
N THR A 309 9.57 -2.06 -5.32
CA THR A 309 8.90 -2.23 -6.61
C THR A 309 9.74 -1.68 -7.76
N ALA A 310 10.30 -0.47 -7.62
CA ALA A 310 11.18 0.11 -8.64
C ALA A 310 12.43 -0.75 -8.85
N GLY A 311 13.03 -1.27 -7.78
CA GLY A 311 14.16 -2.19 -7.82
C GLY A 311 13.83 -3.51 -8.52
N ALA A 312 12.67 -4.11 -8.21
CA ALA A 312 12.19 -5.31 -8.87
C ALA A 312 12.00 -5.12 -10.38
N ILE A 313 11.33 -4.02 -10.78
CA ILE A 313 11.13 -3.68 -12.19
C ILE A 313 12.49 -3.47 -12.89
N ALA A 314 13.39 -2.69 -12.29
CA ALA A 314 14.71 -2.45 -12.87
C ALA A 314 15.52 -3.74 -13.03
N ALA A 315 15.46 -4.65 -12.05
CA ALA A 315 16.17 -5.93 -12.09
C ALA A 315 15.60 -6.87 -13.18
N LEU A 316 14.27 -6.99 -13.27
CA LEU A 316 13.60 -7.76 -14.33
C LEU A 316 13.94 -7.24 -15.73
N ARG A 317 14.01 -5.92 -15.88
CA ARG A 317 14.39 -5.26 -17.14
C ARG A 317 15.85 -5.52 -17.50
N ALA A 318 16.74 -5.47 -16.52
CA ALA A 318 18.18 -5.69 -16.73
C ALA A 318 18.53 -7.15 -17.04
N ALA A 319 17.76 -8.11 -16.52
CA ALA A 319 18.00 -9.54 -16.73
C ALA A 319 17.51 -10.06 -18.10
N SER A 320 16.60 -9.33 -18.76
CA SER A 320 15.98 -9.79 -20.00
C SER A 320 16.85 -9.53 -21.24
N THR A 321 16.94 -10.53 -22.11
CA THR A 321 17.60 -10.42 -23.43
C THR A 321 16.61 -10.25 -24.60
N GLU A 322 15.30 -10.27 -24.31
CA GLU A 322 14.22 -10.30 -25.31
C GLU A 322 13.37 -9.01 -25.30
N ALA A 323 12.29 -9.01 -26.11
CA ALA A 323 11.29 -7.96 -26.11
C ALA A 323 10.71 -7.72 -24.71
N ARG A 324 10.42 -6.46 -24.41
CA ARG A 324 9.97 -5.98 -23.09
C ARG A 324 8.65 -6.64 -22.69
N VAL A 325 8.68 -7.62 -21.77
CA VAL A 325 7.45 -8.17 -21.14
C VAL A 325 6.74 -7.05 -20.37
N PRO A 326 5.45 -6.78 -20.61
CA PRO A 326 4.73 -5.76 -19.85
C PRO A 326 4.74 -6.06 -18.35
N ILE A 327 5.04 -5.04 -17.54
CA ILE A 327 4.93 -5.11 -16.08
C ILE A 327 3.82 -4.17 -15.63
N MET A 328 2.78 -4.74 -15.03
CA MET A 328 1.66 -4.01 -14.44
C MET A 328 1.85 -3.93 -12.93
N VAL A 329 1.52 -2.78 -12.34
CA VAL A 329 1.52 -2.59 -10.88
C VAL A 329 0.11 -2.36 -10.36
N GLY A 330 -0.09 -2.63 -9.08
CA GLY A 330 -1.32 -2.34 -8.36
C GLY A 330 -1.12 -2.41 -6.85
N GLY A 331 -2.23 -2.32 -6.11
CA GLY A 331 -2.21 -2.26 -4.65
C GLY A 331 -2.41 -0.83 -4.12
N GLY A 332 -2.69 -0.73 -2.83
CA GLY A 332 -3.25 0.48 -2.22
C GLY A 332 -2.46 1.77 -2.50
N VAL A 333 -1.13 1.71 -2.46
CA VAL A 333 -0.27 2.89 -2.68
C VAL A 333 -0.42 3.46 -4.10
N PHE A 334 -0.60 2.61 -5.10
CA PHE A 334 -0.74 3.04 -6.50
C PHE A 334 -2.12 3.62 -6.82
N THR A 335 -3.13 3.32 -6.00
CA THR A 335 -4.45 3.96 -6.09
C THR A 335 -4.46 5.34 -5.39
N ARG A 336 -3.66 5.52 -4.34
CA ARG A 336 -3.63 6.76 -3.54
C ARG A 336 -2.64 7.81 -4.03
N VAL A 337 -1.56 7.39 -4.70
CA VAL A 337 -0.50 8.30 -5.15
C VAL A 337 -0.45 8.37 -6.68
N ASP A 338 -0.89 9.50 -7.21
CA ASP A 338 -0.89 9.75 -8.65
C ASP A 338 0.51 9.72 -9.26
N GLY A 339 0.60 9.20 -10.48
CA GLY A 339 1.84 9.18 -11.25
C GLY A 339 2.93 8.24 -10.69
N LEU A 340 2.63 7.44 -9.68
CA LEU A 340 3.61 6.59 -8.99
C LEU A 340 4.04 5.41 -9.86
N TRP A 341 3.14 4.82 -10.64
CA TRP A 341 3.46 3.67 -11.50
C TRP A 341 4.50 4.01 -12.57
N GLN A 342 4.47 5.24 -13.10
CA GLN A 342 5.50 5.73 -14.03
C GLN A 342 6.84 5.95 -13.31
N ALA A 343 6.80 6.42 -12.06
CA ALA A 343 8.01 6.65 -11.26
C ALA A 343 8.79 5.37 -11.00
N VAL A 344 8.08 4.25 -10.77
CA VAL A 344 8.69 2.92 -10.57
C VAL A 344 9.02 2.22 -11.89
N GLY A 345 8.65 2.78 -13.04
CA GLY A 345 9.00 2.26 -14.37
C GLY A 345 8.08 1.16 -14.91
N ALA A 346 6.87 1.02 -14.36
CA ALA A 346 5.86 0.07 -14.84
C ALA A 346 5.28 0.47 -16.20
N ASP A 347 4.60 -0.46 -16.87
CA ASP A 347 3.91 -0.25 -18.17
C ASP A 347 2.43 0.11 -17.99
N GLY A 348 1.88 -0.12 -16.80
CA GLY A 348 0.51 0.25 -16.47
C GLY A 348 0.21 0.04 -14.99
N CYS A 349 -0.92 0.61 -14.56
CA CYS A 349 -1.41 0.52 -13.20
C CYS A 349 -2.89 0.14 -13.21
N ALA A 350 -3.22 -0.94 -12.52
CA ALA A 350 -4.61 -1.33 -12.32
C ALA A 350 -5.12 -0.85 -10.96
N LYS A 351 -6.33 -0.28 -10.95
CA LYS A 351 -6.96 0.25 -9.72
C LYS A 351 -7.91 -0.74 -9.05
N SER A 352 -8.25 -1.82 -9.74
CA SER A 352 -9.16 -2.86 -9.24
C SER A 352 -8.81 -4.23 -9.86
N ALA A 353 -9.49 -5.30 -9.39
CA ALA A 353 -9.27 -6.64 -9.90
C ALA A 353 -9.77 -6.79 -11.35
N SER A 354 -10.95 -6.29 -11.65
CA SER A 354 -11.52 -6.20 -13.00
C SER A 354 -10.69 -5.30 -13.91
N ASP A 355 -10.20 -4.18 -13.41
CA ASP A 355 -9.31 -3.29 -14.16
C ASP A 355 -7.99 -3.99 -14.53
N SER A 356 -7.49 -4.86 -13.65
CA SER A 356 -6.29 -5.67 -13.90
C SER A 356 -6.47 -6.61 -15.09
N VAL A 357 -7.64 -7.26 -15.20
CA VAL A 357 -7.96 -8.14 -16.35
C VAL A 357 -8.04 -7.34 -17.64
N ARG A 358 -8.72 -6.19 -17.62
CA ARG A 358 -8.82 -5.28 -18.77
C ARG A 358 -7.43 -4.84 -19.25
N LEU A 359 -6.60 -4.33 -18.33
CA LEU A 359 -5.27 -3.83 -18.64
C LEU A 359 -4.32 -4.96 -19.07
N ALA A 360 -4.45 -6.17 -18.52
CA ALA A 360 -3.71 -7.34 -18.98
C ALA A 360 -3.97 -7.67 -20.45
N ARG A 361 -5.23 -7.59 -20.90
CA ARG A 361 -5.58 -7.79 -22.31
C ARG A 361 -4.97 -6.72 -23.21
N GLU A 362 -5.07 -5.46 -22.80
CA GLU A 362 -4.51 -4.31 -23.54
C GLU A 362 -2.99 -4.41 -23.68
N LEU A 363 -2.28 -4.66 -22.58
CA LEU A 363 -0.81 -4.75 -22.57
C LEU A 363 -0.27 -5.94 -23.36
N THR A 364 -1.06 -7.01 -23.50
CA THR A 364 -0.62 -8.23 -24.21
C THR A 364 -1.24 -8.41 -25.60
N GLY A 365 -2.03 -7.44 -26.06
CA GLY A 365 -2.66 -7.46 -27.37
C GLY A 365 -3.70 -8.58 -27.55
N LEU A 366 -4.29 -9.09 -26.46
CA LEU A 366 -5.40 -10.04 -26.54
C LEU A 366 -6.66 -9.28 -26.95
N VAL A 367 -7.18 -9.57 -28.15
CA VAL A 367 -8.47 -9.02 -28.62
C VAL A 367 -9.60 -9.70 -27.86
N ALA A 368 -10.64 -8.94 -27.48
CA ALA A 368 -11.85 -9.51 -26.88
C ALA A 368 -12.47 -10.54 -27.85
N VAL A 369 -12.76 -11.74 -27.33
CA VAL A 369 -13.49 -12.79 -28.06
C VAL A 369 -14.98 -12.45 -28.09
#